data_AF-A0A271J4A3-F1
#
_entry.id   AF-A0A271J4A3-F1
#
_cell.length_a   1.000
_cell.length_b   1.000
_cell.length_c   1.000
_cell.angle_alpha   90.00
_cell.angle_beta   90.00
_cell.angle_gamma   90.00
#
_symmetry.space_group_name_H-M   'P 1'
#
loop_
_entity.id
_entity.type
_entity.pdbx_description
1 polymer ?
#
loop_
_entity_poly.entity_id
_entity_poly.type
_entity_poly.pdbx_seq_one_letter_code
_entity_poly.pdbx_strand_id
1 'polypeptide(L)'
;MPTHAFTDLDRAVDAFHVVADGWDADRSMVKALGADGLHVLRLTLHEWIANLVQHASFPGEAEIVLTVEVEGDVVRCAIEDTSDGFDLAAHLETQRSILDAPAPSERGRGLLMLVSCAEDLDFRPASEGVRQRLAFAMRDPAGGDLGALFRPADLELDPDLARSMGDGYLSDVPASGPSPRHP
;
A
#
# COMPACT_ATOMS: atom_id res chain seq x y z
N MET A 1 -5.63 20.70 1.67
CA MET A 1 -5.59 19.24 1.46
C MET A 1 -5.52 19.02 -0.04
N PRO A 2 -4.33 18.79 -0.60
CA PRO A 2 -4.22 18.41 -2.00
C PRO A 2 -4.74 16.97 -2.16
N THR A 3 -5.86 16.86 -2.85
CA THR A 3 -6.45 15.59 -3.26
C THR A 3 -6.32 15.48 -4.76
N HIS A 4 -5.86 14.33 -5.24
CA HIS A 4 -5.62 14.03 -6.64
C HIS A 4 -6.47 12.83 -7.05
N ALA A 5 -7.30 13.00 -8.08
CA ALA A 5 -8.12 11.92 -8.63
C ALA A 5 -7.54 11.45 -9.97
N PHE A 6 -7.40 10.14 -10.12
CA PHE A 6 -6.96 9.47 -11.33
C PHE A 6 -8.11 8.59 -11.84
N THR A 7 -8.72 8.98 -12.96
CA THR A 7 -9.84 8.27 -13.58
C THR A 7 -9.45 7.54 -14.88
N ASP A 8 -8.29 7.87 -15.44
CA ASP A 8 -7.70 7.20 -16.60
C ASP A 8 -6.59 6.26 -16.12
N LEU A 9 -6.92 4.97 -16.00
CA LEU A 9 -5.98 3.96 -15.49
C LEU A 9 -4.74 3.80 -16.37
N ASP A 10 -4.87 3.99 -17.69
CA ASP A 10 -3.74 3.89 -18.63
C ASP A 10 -2.69 4.98 -18.38
N ARG A 11 -3.08 6.06 -17.71
CA ARG A 11 -2.22 7.21 -17.38
C ARG A 11 -2.03 7.43 -15.89
N ALA A 12 -2.63 6.61 -15.03
CA ALA A 12 -2.66 6.86 -13.59
C ALA A 12 -1.25 6.91 -12.99
N VAL A 13 -0.35 6.02 -13.44
CA VAL A 13 1.04 6.00 -12.98
C VAL A 13 1.81 7.24 -13.43
N ASP A 14 1.67 7.65 -14.70
CA ASP A 14 2.33 8.85 -15.23
C ASP A 14 1.80 10.12 -14.55
N ALA A 15 0.48 10.19 -14.35
CA ALA A 15 -0.17 11.30 -13.66
C ALA A 15 0.28 11.37 -12.19
N PHE A 16 0.46 10.23 -11.53
CA PHE A 16 1.05 10.17 -10.21
C PHE A 16 2.48 10.71 -10.18
N HIS A 17 3.34 10.35 -11.14
CA HIS A 17 4.70 10.88 -11.20
C HIS A 17 4.73 12.41 -11.32
N VAL A 18 3.82 13.00 -12.09
CA VAL A 18 3.69 14.47 -12.17
C VAL A 18 3.32 15.09 -10.82
N VAL A 19 2.45 14.44 -10.03
CA VAL A 19 2.13 14.89 -8.67
C VAL A 19 3.34 14.75 -7.75
N ALA A 20 4.00 13.59 -7.80
CA ALA A 20 5.15 13.27 -6.98
C ALA A 20 6.34 14.20 -7.21
N ASP A 21 6.60 14.60 -8.46
CA ASP A 21 7.66 15.56 -8.83
C ASP A 21 7.47 16.92 -8.15
N GLY A 22 6.22 17.30 -7.85
CA GLY A 22 5.90 18.53 -7.12
C GLY A 22 6.35 18.53 -5.65
N TRP A 23 6.58 17.36 -5.06
CA TRP A 23 6.89 17.23 -3.63
C TRP A 23 8.30 17.69 -3.25
N ASP A 24 9.27 17.63 -4.17
CA ASP A 24 10.63 18.15 -3.92
C ASP A 24 10.62 19.69 -3.76
N ALA A 25 9.65 20.36 -4.37
CA ALA A 25 9.46 21.80 -4.22
C ALA A 25 8.65 22.17 -2.96
N ASP A 26 7.97 21.20 -2.33
CA ASP A 26 7.18 21.41 -1.13
C ASP A 26 8.07 21.36 0.13
N ARG A 27 8.44 22.54 0.62
CA ARG A 27 9.25 22.69 1.84
C ARG A 27 8.66 22.00 3.07
N SER A 28 7.34 21.88 3.17
CA SER A 28 6.72 21.20 4.31
C SER A 28 6.95 19.70 4.25
N MET A 29 6.81 19.10 3.06
CA MET A 29 7.02 17.67 2.85
C MET A 29 8.49 17.29 2.97
N VAL A 30 9.39 18.08 2.37
CA VAL A 30 10.84 17.88 2.49
C VAL A 30 11.29 17.97 3.95
N LYS A 31 10.73 18.90 4.74
CA LYS A 31 11.04 19.02 6.16
C LYS A 31 10.50 17.83 6.97
N ALA A 32 9.33 17.31 6.62
CA ALA A 32 8.68 16.24 7.38
C ALA A 32 9.29 14.85 7.12
N LEU A 33 9.79 14.56 5.91
CA LEU A 33 10.27 13.23 5.53
C LEU A 33 11.75 13.15 5.14
N GLY A 34 12.40 14.27 4.84
CA GLY A 34 13.72 14.24 4.21
C GLY A 34 13.69 13.62 2.79
N ALA A 35 14.87 13.51 2.16
CA ALA A 35 14.99 12.94 0.81
C ALA A 35 14.65 11.43 0.78
N ASP A 36 15.04 10.76 1.85
CA ASP A 36 14.94 9.33 2.05
C ASP A 36 13.49 8.89 2.30
N GLY A 37 12.78 9.55 3.22
CA GLY A 37 11.35 9.31 3.43
C GLY A 37 10.50 9.72 2.22
N LEU A 38 10.88 10.79 1.50
CA LEU A 38 10.24 11.15 0.22
C LEU A 38 10.41 10.06 -0.83
N HIS A 39 11.59 9.45 -0.92
CA HIS A 39 11.83 8.34 -1.85
C HIS A 39 10.95 7.13 -1.52
N VAL A 40 10.88 6.73 -0.25
CA VAL A 40 10.02 5.63 0.20
C VAL A 40 8.56 5.94 -0.12
N LEU A 41 8.08 7.14 0.23
CA LEU A 41 6.70 7.56 -0.05
C LEU A 41 6.37 7.44 -1.55
N ARG A 42 7.25 7.98 -2.41
CA ARG A 42 7.08 7.91 -3.87
C ARG A 42 7.02 6.47 -4.37
N LEU A 43 7.93 5.63 -3.89
CA LEU A 43 8.01 4.24 -4.31
C LEU A 43 6.77 3.46 -3.88
N THR A 44 6.32 3.63 -2.64
CA THR A 44 5.12 2.93 -2.16
C THR A 44 3.88 3.33 -2.93
N LEU A 45 3.64 4.64 -3.10
CA LEU A 45 2.47 5.12 -3.81
C LEU A 45 2.52 4.71 -5.29
N HIS A 46 3.71 4.72 -5.91
CA HIS A 46 3.90 4.20 -7.26
C HIS A 46 3.53 2.72 -7.36
N GLU A 47 4.05 1.87 -6.47
CA GLU A 47 3.77 0.44 -6.48
C GLU A 47 2.30 0.15 -6.23
N TRP A 48 1.67 0.87 -5.30
CA TRP A 48 0.25 0.69 -5.03
C TRP A 48 -0.61 1.04 -6.26
N ILE A 49 -0.39 2.20 -6.86
CA ILE A 49 -1.14 2.62 -8.05
C ILE A 49 -0.86 1.66 -9.21
N ALA A 50 0.39 1.22 -9.38
CA ALA A 50 0.75 0.22 -10.38
C ALA A 50 0.02 -1.12 -10.15
N ASN A 51 -0.12 -1.55 -8.90
CA ASN A 51 -0.86 -2.75 -8.54
C ASN A 51 -2.35 -2.62 -8.85
N LEU A 52 -2.96 -1.47 -8.54
CA LEU A 52 -4.34 -1.19 -8.90
C LEU A 52 -4.55 -1.26 -10.42
N VAL A 53 -3.67 -0.63 -11.20
CA VAL A 53 -3.75 -0.63 -12.67
C VAL A 53 -3.54 -2.02 -13.26
N GLN A 54 -2.63 -2.83 -12.70
CA GLN A 54 -2.25 -4.12 -13.29
C GLN A 54 -3.10 -5.30 -12.81
N HIS A 55 -3.65 -5.23 -11.60
CA HIS A 55 -4.20 -6.40 -10.92
C HIS A 55 -5.63 -6.21 -10.40
N ALA A 56 -6.05 -4.97 -10.11
CA ALA A 56 -7.38 -4.75 -9.56
C ALA A 56 -8.47 -4.80 -10.65
N SER A 57 -9.65 -5.27 -10.26
CA SER A 57 -10.85 -5.27 -11.12
C SER A 57 -11.77 -4.12 -10.73
N PHE A 58 -12.17 -3.32 -11.72
CA PHE A 58 -13.10 -2.21 -11.51
C PHE A 58 -14.45 -2.56 -12.14
N PRO A 59 -15.50 -2.81 -11.34
CA PRO A 59 -16.82 -3.22 -11.86
C PRO A 59 -17.58 -2.08 -12.57
N GLY A 60 -17.10 -0.84 -12.46
CA GLY A 60 -17.68 0.36 -13.06
C GLY A 60 -16.62 1.38 -13.46
N GLU A 61 -16.95 2.67 -13.39
CA GLU A 61 -15.98 3.74 -13.65
C GLU A 61 -14.83 3.68 -12.63
N ALA A 62 -13.61 3.53 -13.16
CA ALA A 62 -12.42 3.46 -12.35
C ALA A 62 -12.07 4.84 -11.80
N GLU A 63 -11.83 4.91 -10.49
CA GLU A 63 -11.35 6.11 -9.82
C GLU A 63 -10.39 5.71 -8.71
N ILE A 64 -9.24 6.37 -8.68
CA ILE A 64 -8.25 6.30 -7.60
C ILE A 64 -8.09 7.71 -7.06
N VAL A 65 -8.30 7.90 -5.75
CA VAL A 65 -8.20 9.17 -5.06
C VAL A 65 -7.03 9.12 -4.09
N LEU A 66 -6.00 9.93 -4.36
CA LEU A 66 -4.85 10.13 -3.48
C LEU A 66 -5.02 11.41 -2.69
N THR A 67 -4.95 11.31 -1.36
CA THR A 67 -4.88 12.44 -0.44
C THR A 67 -3.54 12.41 0.28
N VAL A 68 -2.83 13.53 0.27
CA VAL A 68 -1.55 13.69 0.98
C VAL A 68 -1.60 14.93 1.86
N GLU A 69 -1.28 14.78 3.13
CA GLU A 69 -1.38 15.83 4.13
C GLU A 69 -0.12 15.89 4.97
N VAL A 70 0.41 17.09 5.14
CA VAL A 70 1.55 17.34 6.04
C VAL A 70 1.03 18.01 7.30
N GLU A 71 1.10 17.30 8.42
CA GLU A 71 0.72 17.80 9.74
C GLU A 71 1.95 17.85 10.65
N GLY A 72 2.58 19.02 10.72
CA GLY A 72 3.80 19.19 11.49
C GLY A 72 4.98 18.47 10.84
N ASP A 73 5.42 17.38 11.46
CA ASP A 73 6.50 16.49 11.04
C ASP A 73 5.98 15.12 10.56
N VAL A 74 4.67 14.97 10.41
CA VAL A 74 4.02 13.76 9.90
C VAL A 74 3.48 14.03 8.51
N VAL A 75 3.69 13.08 7.59
CA VAL A 75 2.96 13.00 6.33
C VAL A 75 1.94 11.88 6.44
N ARG A 76 0.66 12.23 6.24
CA ARG A 76 -0.43 11.27 6.14
C ARG A 76 -0.84 11.11 4.70
N CYS A 77 -1.03 9.87 4.30
CA CYS A 77 -1.49 9.51 2.98
C CYS A 77 -2.72 8.62 3.08
N ALA A 78 -3.64 8.83 2.15
CA ALA A 78 -4.76 7.93 1.94
C ALA A 78 -4.97 7.74 0.43
N ILE A 79 -5.11 6.48 0.02
CA ILE A 79 -5.55 6.09 -1.31
C ILE A 79 -6.90 5.42 -1.14
N GLU A 80 -7.90 5.91 -1.86
CA GLU A 80 -9.22 5.29 -1.95
C GLU A 80 -9.53 4.96 -3.40
N ASP A 81 -10.07 3.77 -3.68
CA ASP A 81 -10.35 3.35 -5.05
C ASP A 81 -11.67 2.59 -5.20
N THR A 82 -12.20 2.59 -6.42
CA THR A 82 -13.47 1.92 -6.78
C THR A 82 -13.31 0.48 -7.25
N SER A 83 -12.15 -0.15 -7.02
CA SER A 83 -11.96 -1.55 -7.37
C SER A 83 -12.66 -2.48 -6.38
N ASP A 84 -12.85 -3.73 -6.78
CA ASP A 84 -13.21 -4.84 -5.88
C ASP A 84 -12.05 -5.22 -4.92
N GLY A 85 -10.94 -4.48 -5.02
CA GLY A 85 -9.72 -4.69 -4.26
C GLY A 85 -8.85 -5.83 -4.77
N PHE A 86 -7.77 -6.09 -4.04
CA PHE A 86 -6.92 -7.26 -4.22
C PHE A 86 -6.45 -7.77 -2.86
N ASP A 87 -6.06 -9.04 -2.79
CA ASP A 87 -5.55 -9.65 -1.57
C ASP A 87 -4.14 -9.10 -1.25
N LEU A 88 -4.11 -8.06 -0.41
CA LEU A 88 -2.89 -7.39 0.01
C LEU A 88 -1.96 -8.35 0.77
N ALA A 89 -2.50 -9.23 1.62
CA ALA A 89 -1.70 -10.16 2.40
C ALA A 89 -0.99 -11.19 1.50
N ALA A 90 -1.71 -11.75 0.52
CA ALA A 90 -1.12 -12.63 -0.49
C ALA A 90 -0.07 -11.91 -1.35
N HIS A 91 -0.28 -10.63 -1.64
CA HIS A 91 0.68 -9.84 -2.42
C HIS A 91 1.97 -9.57 -1.62
N LEU A 92 1.87 -9.18 -0.34
CA LEU A 92 3.02 -8.99 0.54
C LEU A 92 3.82 -10.29 0.74
N GLU A 93 3.15 -11.44 0.90
CA GLU A 93 3.81 -12.74 1.03
C GLU A 93 4.56 -13.12 -0.26
N THR A 94 3.97 -12.84 -1.41
CA THR A 94 4.59 -13.07 -2.72
C THR A 94 5.83 -12.19 -2.89
N GLN A 95 5.76 -10.91 -2.50
CA GLN A 95 6.88 -9.99 -2.55
C GLN A 95 8.03 -10.42 -1.63
N ARG A 96 7.72 -10.90 -0.42
CA ARG A 96 8.73 -11.46 0.50
C ARG A 96 9.44 -12.67 -0.09
N SER A 97 8.71 -13.59 -0.70
CA SER A 97 9.28 -14.76 -1.37
C SER A 97 10.21 -14.40 -2.53
N ILE A 98 9.98 -13.27 -3.22
CA ILE A 98 10.84 -12.75 -4.28
C ILE A 98 12.11 -12.09 -3.72
N LEU A 99 12.04 -11.49 -2.53
CA LEU A 99 13.18 -10.90 -1.82
C LEU A 99 14.17 -11.94 -1.30
N ASP A 100 13.68 -13.11 -0.91
CA ASP A 100 14.50 -14.25 -0.50
C ASP A 100 15.20 -14.96 -1.68
N ALA A 101 14.89 -14.56 -2.92
CA ALA A 101 15.54 -15.09 -4.12
C ALA A 101 16.98 -14.57 -4.25
N PRO A 102 17.91 -15.35 -4.81
CA PRO A 102 19.34 -15.00 -4.91
C PRO A 102 19.67 -13.78 -5.79
N ALA A 103 18.69 -13.22 -6.50
CA ALA A 103 18.80 -11.96 -7.26
C ALA A 103 17.47 -11.18 -7.14
N PRO A 104 17.23 -10.51 -6.00
CA PRO A 104 15.93 -9.91 -5.71
C PRO A 104 15.72 -8.66 -6.55
N SER A 105 14.57 -8.54 -7.22
CA SER A 105 14.22 -7.35 -7.98
C SER A 105 13.92 -6.15 -7.05
N GLU A 106 14.07 -4.93 -7.58
CA GLU A 106 13.63 -3.71 -6.87
C GLU A 106 12.10 -3.57 -6.83
N ARG A 107 11.38 -4.31 -7.69
CA ARG A 107 9.91 -4.33 -7.75
C ARG A 107 9.32 -5.03 -6.52
N GLY A 108 8.33 -4.39 -5.91
CA GLY A 108 7.58 -4.93 -4.78
C GLY A 108 8.25 -4.70 -3.43
N ARG A 109 9.15 -3.71 -3.35
CA ARG A 109 9.83 -3.36 -2.11
C ARG A 109 9.20 -2.14 -1.44
N GLY A 110 8.58 -1.24 -2.19
CA GLY A 110 7.91 -0.04 -1.67
C GLY A 110 6.81 -0.36 -0.67
N LEU A 111 6.00 -1.39 -0.89
CA LEU A 111 4.98 -1.81 0.08
C LEU A 111 5.59 -2.41 1.36
N LEU A 112 6.68 -3.16 1.23
CA LEU A 112 7.40 -3.71 2.38
C LEU A 112 8.13 -2.61 3.17
N MET A 113 8.73 -1.63 2.48
CA MET A 113 9.34 -0.45 3.11
C MET A 113 8.32 0.39 3.84
N LEU A 114 7.13 0.57 3.27
CA LEU A 114 6.03 1.29 3.91
C LEU A 114 5.68 0.62 5.23
N VAL A 115 5.49 -0.69 5.23
CA VAL A 115 5.17 -1.43 6.45
C VAL A 115 6.23 -1.21 7.54
N SER A 116 7.51 -1.11 7.16
CA SER A 116 8.60 -0.84 8.12
C SER A 116 8.71 0.62 8.56
N CYS A 117 8.22 1.58 7.77
CA CYS A 117 8.38 3.02 8.03
C CYS A 117 7.09 3.72 8.47
N ALA A 118 5.93 3.07 8.32
CA ALA A 118 4.64 3.62 8.69
C ALA A 118 4.50 3.60 10.21
N GLU A 119 4.16 4.75 10.80
CA GLU A 119 3.78 4.83 12.22
C GLU A 119 2.40 4.19 12.43
N ASP A 120 1.50 4.42 11.47
CA ASP A 120 0.16 3.86 11.42
C ASP A 120 -0.09 3.36 10.00
N LEU A 121 -0.69 2.17 9.88
CA LEU A 121 -1.14 1.59 8.61
C LEU A 121 -2.55 1.04 8.79
N ASP A 122 -3.49 1.57 8.02
CA ASP A 122 -4.87 1.16 7.95
C ASP A 122 -5.17 0.65 6.54
N PHE A 123 -5.60 -0.60 6.44
CA PHE A 123 -6.09 -1.16 5.20
C PHE A 123 -7.54 -1.59 5.38
N ARG A 124 -8.40 -1.09 4.52
CA ARG A 124 -9.81 -1.44 4.47
C ARG A 124 -10.12 -2.03 3.10
N PRO A 125 -10.47 -3.32 3.02
CA PRO A 125 -10.85 -3.94 1.75
C PRO A 125 -12.13 -3.32 1.22
N ALA A 126 -12.35 -3.46 -0.10
CA ALA A 126 -13.63 -3.12 -0.69
C ALA A 126 -14.75 -3.99 -0.11
N SER A 127 -15.92 -3.40 0.10
CA SER A 127 -17.16 -4.11 0.42
C SER A 127 -18.32 -3.47 -0.33
N GLU A 128 -19.52 -4.05 -0.29
CA GLU A 128 -20.67 -3.49 -0.99
C GLU A 128 -20.90 -2.01 -0.60
N GLY A 129 -20.77 -1.11 -1.57
CA GLY A 129 -20.92 0.34 -1.38
C GLY A 129 -19.74 1.04 -0.68
N VAL A 130 -18.63 0.34 -0.39
CA VAL A 130 -17.45 0.89 0.30
C VAL A 130 -16.22 0.74 -0.58
N ARG A 131 -15.52 1.87 -0.78
CA ARG A 131 -14.25 1.92 -1.50
C ARG A 131 -13.15 1.20 -0.73
N GLN A 132 -12.27 0.52 -1.45
CA GLN A 132 -11.01 0.07 -0.88
C GLN A 132 -10.23 1.30 -0.40
N ARG A 133 -9.55 1.18 0.74
CA ARG A 133 -8.68 2.23 1.27
C ARG A 133 -7.38 1.67 1.82
N LEU A 134 -6.29 2.33 1.44
CA LEU A 134 -5.00 2.24 2.12
C LEU A 134 -4.70 3.61 2.73
N ALA A 135 -4.50 3.69 4.04
CA ALA A 135 -4.09 4.91 4.71
C ALA A 135 -2.89 4.66 5.61
N PHE A 136 -1.95 5.58 5.64
CA PHE A 136 -0.76 5.47 6.46
C PHE A 136 -0.20 6.82 6.89
N ALA A 137 0.59 6.81 7.96
CA ALA A 137 1.33 7.97 8.44
C ALA A 137 2.83 7.66 8.43
N MET A 138 3.65 8.61 7.99
CA MET A 138 5.11 8.51 7.98
C MET A 138 5.72 9.75 8.60
N ARG A 139 6.84 9.59 9.29
CA ARG A 139 7.75 10.67 9.67
C ARG A 139 9.11 10.44 9.02
N ASP A 140 9.95 11.46 9.04
CA ASP A 140 11.38 11.31 8.77
C ASP A 140 11.93 10.19 9.68
N PRO A 141 12.45 9.08 9.10
CA PRO A 141 13.07 8.03 9.89
C PRO A 141 14.36 8.59 10.51
N ALA A 142 14.24 9.14 11.72
CA ALA A 142 15.25 9.93 12.43
C ALA A 142 16.67 9.27 12.40
N GLY A 143 17.48 9.64 11.41
CA GLY A 143 18.88 9.20 11.25
C GLY A 143 19.09 7.68 11.13
N GLY A 144 18.03 6.91 10.88
CA GLY A 144 18.10 5.46 10.75
C GLY A 144 18.45 5.10 9.31
N ASP A 145 19.60 4.44 9.14
CA ASP A 145 20.07 3.88 7.87
C ASP A 145 18.93 3.12 7.18
N LEU A 146 18.20 3.75 6.25
CA LEU A 146 17.23 3.03 5.39
C LEU A 146 17.96 1.90 4.66
N GLY A 147 19.27 2.06 4.42
CA GLY A 147 20.25 1.02 4.08
C GLY A 147 20.07 -0.30 4.81
N ALA A 148 19.73 -0.25 6.11
CA ALA A 148 19.45 -1.38 6.96
C ALA A 148 18.05 -1.97 6.73
N LEU A 149 17.03 -1.12 6.52
CA LEU A 149 15.67 -1.56 6.14
C LEU A 149 15.61 -2.28 4.78
N PHE A 150 16.62 -2.10 3.92
CA PHE A 150 16.77 -2.88 2.69
C PHE A 150 17.38 -4.29 2.90
N ARG A 151 17.63 -4.72 4.15
CA ARG A 151 18.06 -6.09 4.44
C ARG A 151 16.84 -7.00 4.63
N PRO A 152 16.74 -8.13 3.90
CA PRO A 152 15.64 -9.09 4.05
C PRO A 152 15.38 -9.55 5.49
N ALA A 153 16.39 -9.50 6.35
CA ALA A 153 16.33 -9.95 7.74
C ALA A 153 15.47 -9.04 8.66
N ASP A 154 15.23 -7.78 8.30
CA ASP A 154 14.49 -6.83 9.14
C ASP A 154 12.99 -6.74 8.75
N LEU A 155 12.55 -7.54 7.78
CA LEU A 155 11.15 -7.65 7.31
C LEU A 155 10.31 -8.69 8.09
N GLU A 156 10.67 -8.96 9.36
CA GLU A 156 9.76 -9.68 10.25
C GLU A 156 8.58 -8.75 10.58
N LEU A 157 7.47 -8.92 9.85
CA LEU A 157 6.20 -8.26 10.10
C LEU A 157 5.86 -8.34 11.60
N ASP A 158 5.57 -7.18 12.20
CA ASP A 158 4.97 -7.14 13.53
C ASP A 158 3.70 -8.01 13.51
N PRO A 159 3.58 -9.03 14.38
CA PRO A 159 2.40 -9.89 14.43
C PRO A 159 1.10 -9.11 14.71
N ASP A 160 1.17 -7.90 15.27
CA ASP A 160 -0.01 -7.06 15.46
C ASP A 160 -0.47 -6.37 14.17
N LEU A 161 0.44 -6.11 13.22
CA LEU A 161 0.07 -5.67 11.87
C LEU A 161 -0.63 -6.80 11.09
N ALA A 162 -0.15 -8.04 11.24
CA ALA A 162 -0.79 -9.22 10.66
C ALA A 162 -2.21 -9.45 11.22
N ARG A 163 -2.46 -9.06 12.48
CA ARG A 163 -3.81 -9.06 13.08
C ARG A 163 -4.70 -7.96 12.51
N SER A 164 -4.18 -6.75 12.33
CA SER A 164 -4.93 -5.62 11.72
C SER A 164 -5.35 -5.92 10.28
N MET A 165 -4.48 -6.61 9.51
CA MET A 165 -4.79 -7.07 8.15
C MET A 165 -5.70 -8.32 8.11
N GLY A 166 -5.87 -9.03 9.23
CA GLY A 166 -6.45 -10.37 9.30
C GLY A 166 -7.96 -10.45 9.52
N ASP A 167 -8.62 -9.36 9.89
CA ASP A 167 -10.06 -9.39 10.24
C ASP A 167 -11.01 -9.32 9.02
N GLY A 168 -10.45 -9.27 7.80
CA GLY A 168 -11.23 -9.07 6.57
C GLY A 168 -11.85 -10.33 5.95
N TYR A 169 -11.22 -11.51 6.04
CA TYR A 169 -11.72 -12.72 5.36
C TYR A 169 -11.26 -14.02 6.04
N LEU A 170 -11.81 -14.31 7.22
CA LEU A 170 -12.09 -15.68 7.65
C LEU A 170 -13.57 -15.80 7.98
N SER A 171 -14.43 -15.48 7.00
CA SER A 171 -15.79 -15.97 7.04
C SER A 171 -15.75 -17.48 6.85
N ASP A 172 -16.01 -18.19 7.93
CA ASP A 172 -16.40 -19.60 7.95
C ASP A 172 -17.35 -19.90 6.78
N VAL A 173 -16.84 -20.55 5.75
CA VAL A 173 -17.71 -21.31 4.84
C VAL A 173 -17.92 -22.65 5.55
N PRO A 174 -19.12 -22.96 6.08
CA PRO A 174 -19.38 -24.30 6.56
C PRO A 174 -19.25 -25.24 5.38
N ALA A 175 -18.27 -26.14 5.46
CA ALA A 175 -18.13 -27.26 4.54
C ALA A 175 -19.48 -28.00 4.49
N SER A 176 -20.18 -27.84 3.38
CA SER A 176 -21.40 -28.60 3.11
C SER A 176 -21.01 -30.07 3.01
N GLY A 177 -21.25 -30.81 4.09
CA GLY A 177 -21.01 -32.24 4.15
C GLY A 177 -21.83 -32.99 3.10
N PRO A 178 -21.29 -34.06 2.51
CA PRO A 178 -22.07 -34.91 1.61
C PRO A 178 -23.17 -35.62 2.40
N SER A 179 -24.43 -35.36 2.04
CA SER A 179 -25.58 -36.11 2.56
C SER A 179 -25.48 -37.58 2.13
N PRO A 180 -25.65 -38.54 3.06
CA PRO A 180 -25.64 -39.96 2.71
C PRO A 180 -26.94 -40.34 1.99
N ARG A 181 -26.83 -40.99 0.83
CA ARG A 181 -27.94 -41.73 0.23
C ARG A 181 -28.14 -43.00 1.06
N HIS A 182 -29.28 -43.09 1.74
CA HIS A 182 -29.72 -44.35 2.33
C HIS A 182 -30.30 -45.29 1.26
N PRO A 183 -30.19 -46.61 1.46
CA PRO A 183 -30.52 -47.67 0.49
C PRO A 183 -32.01 -47.84 0.24
#